data_AF-A0A7V6YEU7-F1
#
_entry.id   AF-A0A7V6YEU7-F1
#
_cell.length_a   1.000
_cell.length_b   1.000
_cell.length_c   1.000
_cell.angle_alpha   90.00
_cell.angle_beta   90.00
_cell.angle_gamma   90.00
#
_symmetry.space_group_name_H-M   'P 1'
#
loop_
_entity.id
_entity.type
_entity.pdbx_description
1 polymer ?
#
loop_
_entity_poly.entity_id
_entity_poly.type
_entity_poly.pdbx_seq_one_letter_code
_entity_poly.pdbx_strand_id
1 'polypeptide(L)'
;GGRGVATGAGVFLALAPKVLAVAALIWVLTVACTRYVSLGSILGAISVPISVLIFHDSALLFVFGLLAAAFVIYRHRPNIKRLLNGTEYKFGEKVQREER
;
A
#
# COMPACT_ATOMS: atom_id res chain seq x y z
N GLY A 1 5.91 8.84 -12.10
CA GLY A 1 6.19 9.31 -10.73
C GLY A 1 5.75 8.28 -9.70
N GLY A 2 6.55 8.07 -8.65
CA GLY A 2 6.28 7.07 -7.60
C GLY A 2 4.88 7.19 -6.98
N ARG A 3 4.34 6.08 -6.46
CA ARG A 3 2.99 6.01 -5.87
C ARG A 3 2.96 6.35 -4.37
N GLY A 4 4.04 6.92 -3.85
CA GLY A 4 4.17 7.33 -2.44
C GLY A 4 4.38 6.21 -1.43
N VAL A 5 4.31 4.93 -1.82
CA VAL A 5 4.39 3.78 -0.89
C VAL A 5 5.74 3.73 -0.15
N ALA A 6 6.87 3.82 -0.87
CA ALA A 6 8.19 3.77 -0.25
C ALA A 6 8.46 4.98 0.66
N THR A 7 8.02 6.18 0.25
CA THR A 7 8.12 7.39 1.06
C THR A 7 7.28 7.28 2.32
N GLY A 8 6.03 6.83 2.20
CA GLY A 8 5.16 6.58 3.35
C GLY A 8 5.75 5.54 4.31
N ALA A 9 6.32 4.46 3.78
CA ALA A 9 7.00 3.46 4.59
C ALA A 9 8.18 4.06 5.38
N GLY A 10 9.00 4.90 4.75
CA GLY A 10 10.09 5.60 5.44
C GLY A 10 9.61 6.52 6.57
N VAL A 11 8.51 7.26 6.36
CA VAL A 11 7.92 8.11 7.39
C VAL A 11 7.40 7.28 8.57
N PHE A 12 6.65 6.21 8.30
CA PHE A 12 6.15 5.34 9.36
C PHE A 12 7.26 4.52 10.03
N LEU A 13 8.37 4.25 9.37
CA LEU A 13 9.55 3.65 10.00
C LEU A 13 10.11 4.58 11.09
N ALA A 14 10.15 5.89 10.85
CA ALA A 14 10.65 6.85 11.81
C ALA A 14 9.63 7.16 12.92
N LEU A 15 8.35 7.30 12.58
CA LEU A 15 7.31 7.75 13.52
C LEU A 15 6.65 6.62 14.32
N ALA A 16 6.40 5.48 13.68
CA ALA A 16 5.64 4.38 14.27
C ALA A 16 6.05 3.01 13.68
N PRO A 17 7.24 2.47 14.06
CA PRO A 17 7.77 1.23 13.49
C PRO A 17 6.81 0.03 13.61
N LYS A 18 6.03 -0.04 14.70
CA LYS A 18 5.01 -1.11 14.90
C LYS A 18 3.90 -1.04 13.86
N VAL A 19 3.43 0.17 13.52
CA VAL A 19 2.42 0.39 12.47
C VAL A 19 2.97 -0.03 11.11
N LEU A 20 4.21 0.33 10.81
CA LEU A 20 4.87 -0.11 9.59
C LEU A 20 5.01 -1.63 9.52
N ALA A 21 5.39 -2.28 10.63
CA ALA A 21 5.56 -3.74 10.67
C ALA A 21 4.25 -4.47 10.32
N VAL A 22 3.10 -3.99 10.83
CA VAL A 22 1.79 -4.54 10.49
C VAL A 22 1.44 -4.31 9.02
N ALA A 23 1.64 -3.09 8.52
CA ALA A 23 1.39 -2.77 7.11
C ALA A 23 2.28 -3.60 6.16
N ALA A 24 3.55 -3.78 6.52
CA ALA A 24 4.51 -4.59 5.77
C ALA A 24 4.12 -6.08 5.79
N LEU A 25 3.69 -6.60 6.94
CA LEU A 25 3.22 -7.98 7.05
C LEU A 25 2.01 -8.22 6.14
N ILE A 26 1.01 -7.32 6.18
CA ILE A 26 -0.18 -7.40 5.32
C ILE A 26 0.21 -7.32 3.84
N TRP A 27 1.13 -6.43 3.50
CA TRP A 27 1.66 -6.30 2.15
C TRP A 27 2.32 -7.60 1.68
N VAL A 28 3.24 -8.16 2.48
CA VAL A 28 3.97 -9.41 2.16
C VAL A 28 2.99 -10.57 1.98
N LEU A 29 2.07 -10.77 2.93
CA LEU A 29 1.09 -11.86 2.85
C LEU A 29 0.20 -11.73 1.61
N THR A 30 -0.26 -10.51 1.32
CA THR A 30 -1.09 -10.26 0.14
C THR A 30 -0.34 -10.55 -1.15
N VAL A 31 0.91 -10.07 -1.27
CA VAL A 31 1.74 -10.29 -2.46
C VAL A 31 2.13 -11.76 -2.59
N ALA A 32 2.45 -12.44 -1.50
CA ALA A 32 2.77 -13.87 -1.51
C ALA A 32 1.59 -14.72 -2.01
N CYS A 33 0.37 -14.43 -1.56
CA CYS A 33 -0.82 -15.19 -1.95
C CYS A 33 -1.35 -14.83 -3.34
N THR A 34 -1.32 -13.54 -3.73
CA THR A 34 -2.00 -13.06 -4.95
C THR A 34 -1.05 -12.73 -6.09
N ARG A 35 0.23 -12.50 -5.78
CA ARG A 35 1.23 -11.92 -6.67
C ARG A 35 0.90 -10.50 -7.15
N TYR A 36 -0.07 -9.80 -6.55
CA TYR A 36 -0.39 -8.43 -6.92
C TYR A 36 0.24 -7.41 -5.94
N VAL A 37 1.31 -6.73 -6.38
CA VAL A 37 1.98 -5.67 -5.60
C VAL A 37 1.06 -4.48 -5.33
N SER A 38 0.19 -4.14 -6.28
CA SER A 38 -0.77 -3.06 -6.13
C SER A 38 -1.82 -3.37 -5.06
N LEU A 39 -2.34 -4.60 -5.03
CA LEU A 39 -3.28 -5.04 -4.01
C LEU A 39 -2.65 -5.00 -2.61
N GLY A 40 -1.43 -5.54 -2.48
CA GLY A 40 -0.68 -5.47 -1.21
C GLY A 40 -0.47 -4.03 -0.75
N SER A 41 -0.15 -3.11 -1.66
CA SER A 41 0.06 -1.69 -1.34
C SER A 41 -1.21 -0.99 -0.89
N ILE A 42 -2.36 -1.33 -1.48
CA ILE A 42 -3.67 -0.80 -1.09
C ILE A 42 -4.06 -1.31 0.30
N LEU A 43 -3.97 -2.63 0.53
CA LEU A 43 -4.34 -3.24 1.81
C LEU A 43 -3.41 -2.79 2.94
N GLY A 44 -2.10 -2.73 2.68
CA GLY A 44 -1.13 -2.19 3.64
C GLY A 44 -1.37 -0.73 3.97
N ALA A 45 -1.79 0.10 3.00
CA ALA A 45 -2.15 1.49 3.27
C ALA A 45 -3.43 1.61 4.12
N ILE A 46 -4.46 0.79 3.85
CA ILE A 46 -5.70 0.75 4.64
C ILE A 46 -5.43 0.33 6.09
N SER A 47 -4.48 -0.59 6.33
CA SER A 47 -4.17 -1.05 7.67
C SER A 47 -3.45 -0.01 8.53
N VAL A 48 -2.83 1.01 7.94
CA VAL A 48 -2.09 2.06 8.67
C VAL A 48 -2.97 2.78 9.70
N PRO A 49 -4.08 3.47 9.33
CA PRO A 49 -4.91 4.17 10.31
C PRO A 49 -5.49 3.23 11.38
N ILE A 50 -5.86 2.00 11.01
CA ILE A 50 -6.36 0.98 11.95
C ILE A 50 -5.28 0.63 12.99
N SER A 51 -4.05 0.40 12.52
CA SER A 51 -2.93 0.07 13.40
C SER A 51 -2.54 1.25 14.31
N VAL A 52 -2.66 2.48 13.83
CA VAL A 52 -2.43 3.67 14.66
C VAL A 52 -3.40 3.74 15.83
N LEU A 53 -4.69 3.44 15.62
CA LEU A 53 -5.69 3.39 16.69
C LEU A 53 -5.36 2.34 17.74
N ILE A 54 -4.80 1.19 17.32
CA ILE A 54 -4.48 0.08 18.22
C ILE A 54 -3.21 0.34 19.04
N PHE A 55 -2.17 0.95 18.43
CA PHE A 55 -0.83 0.98 19.02
C PHE A 55 -0.35 2.34 19.54
N HIS A 56 -0.94 3.45 19.10
CA HIS A 56 -0.42 4.79 19.38
C HIS A 56 -1.44 5.78 19.96
N ASP A 57 -2.74 5.51 19.86
CA ASP A 57 -3.84 6.36 20.37
C ASP A 57 -3.62 7.87 20.13
N SER A 58 -3.13 8.22 18.94
CA SER A 58 -2.76 9.59 18.58
C SER A 58 -3.64 10.07 17.44
N ALA A 59 -4.50 11.05 17.73
CA ALA A 59 -5.39 11.65 16.75
C ALA A 59 -4.62 12.25 15.56
N LEU A 60 -3.46 12.88 15.81
CA LEU A 60 -2.64 13.47 14.74
C LEU A 60 -2.06 12.40 13.81
N LEU A 61 -1.45 11.35 14.38
CA LEU A 61 -0.94 10.22 13.58
C LEU A 61 -2.05 9.49 12.85
N PHE A 62 -3.24 9.40 13.45
CA PHE A 62 -4.40 8.79 12.83
C PHE A 62 -4.86 9.57 11.60
N VAL A 63 -5.05 10.88 11.72
CA VAL A 63 -5.41 11.76 10.60
C VAL A 63 -4.33 11.72 9.52
N PHE A 64 -3.06 11.78 9.90
CA PHE A 64 -1.95 11.65 8.95
C PHE A 64 -1.98 10.30 8.21
N GLY A 65 -2.17 9.19 8.94
CA GLY A 65 -2.30 7.85 8.37
C GLY A 65 -3.50 7.72 7.43
N LEU A 66 -4.63 8.33 7.77
CA LEU A 66 -5.83 8.36 6.95
C LEU A 66 -5.58 9.11 5.63
N LEU A 67 -4.95 10.29 5.69
CA LEU A 67 -4.58 11.06 4.50
C LEU A 67 -3.56 10.33 3.63
N ALA A 68 -2.55 9.71 4.25
CA ALA A 68 -1.58 8.88 3.55
C ALA A 68 -2.25 7.69 2.84
N ALA A 69 -3.16 6.99 3.53
CA ALA A 69 -3.93 5.89 2.95
C ALA A 69 -4.78 6.35 1.76
N ALA A 70 -5.54 7.44 1.93
CA ALA A 70 -6.35 8.03 0.86
C ALA A 70 -5.50 8.42 -0.36
N PHE A 71 -4.33 9.03 -0.13
CA PHE A 71 -3.39 9.37 -1.20
C PHE A 71 -2.88 8.12 -1.94
N VAL A 72 -2.44 7.09 -1.23
CA VAL A 72 -2.00 5.84 -1.86
C VAL A 72 -3.11 5.21 -2.69
N ILE A 73 -4.33 5.11 -2.15
CA ILE A 73 -5.49 4.57 -2.85
C ILE A 73 -5.80 5.39 -4.11
N TYR A 74 -5.79 6.72 -4.01
CA TYR A 74 -5.98 7.61 -5.15
C TYR A 74 -4.95 7.37 -6.25
N ARG A 75 -3.67 7.21 -5.88
CA ARG A 75 -2.58 6.89 -6.82
C ARG A 75 -2.67 5.48 -7.41
N HIS A 76 -3.48 4.60 -6.82
CA HIS A 76 -3.70 3.23 -7.31
C HIS A 76 -5.00 3.07 -8.10
N ARG A 77 -5.80 4.13 -8.34
CA ARG A 77 -7.04 4.02 -9.16
C ARG A 77 -6.88 3.26 -10.48
N PRO A 78 -5.82 3.46 -11.30
CA PRO A 78 -5.64 2.68 -12.52
C PRO A 78 -5.42 1.18 -12.26
N ASN A 79 -4.76 0.84 -11.15
CA ASN A 79 -4.48 -0.55 -10.75
C ASN A 79 -5.72 -1.20 -10.18
N ILE A 80 -6.53 -0.45 -9.42
CA ILE A 80 -7.84 -0.91 -8.95
C ILE A 80 -8.71 -1.28 -10.15
N LYS A 81 -8.77 -0.42 -11.18
CA LYS A 81 -9.51 -0.73 -12.41
C LYS A 81 -9.01 -2.02 -13.08
N ARG A 82 -7.69 -2.21 -13.17
CA ARG A 82 -7.11 -3.44 -13.74
C ARG A 82 -7.33 -4.67 -12.86
N LEU A 83 -7.28 -4.54 -11.54
CA LEU A 83 -7.60 -5.63 -10.60
C LEU A 83 -9.04 -6.10 -10.77
N LEU A 84 -9.99 -5.17 -10.84
CA LEU A 84 -11.41 -5.47 -11.07
C LEU A 84 -11.65 -6.13 -12.43
N ASN A 85 -10.87 -5.75 -13.45
CA ASN A 85 -10.95 -6.32 -14.79
C ASN A 85 -10.09 -7.59 -14.97
N GLY A 86 -9.36 -8.05 -13.94
CA GLY A 86 -8.44 -9.18 -14.04
C GLY A 86 -7.22 -8.95 -14.95
N THR A 87 -6.89 -7.70 -15.29
CA THR A 87 -5.79 -7.31 -16.19
C THR A 87 -4.60 -6.67 -15.48
N GLU A 88 -4.54 -6.76 -14.15
CA GLU A 88 -3.41 -6.26 -13.39
C GLU A 88 -2.21 -7.20 -13.52
N TYR A 89 -1.03 -6.63 -13.75
CA TYR A 89 0.20 -7.40 -13.88
C TYR A 89 0.56 -8.12 -12.58
N LYS A 90 0.87 -9.41 -12.69
CA LYS A 90 1.39 -10.18 -11.57
C LYS A 90 2.88 -9.88 -11.37
N PHE A 91 3.33 -9.99 -10.13
CA PHE A 91 4.73 -9.87 -9.78
C PHE A 91 5.55 -10.94 -10.52
N GLY A 92 6.59 -10.50 -11.23
CA GLY A 92 7.43 -11.35 -12.06
C GLY A 92 6.94 -11.54 -13.50
N GLU A 93 5.77 -11.00 -13.87
CA GLU A 93 5.28 -11.05 -15.24
C GLU A 93 6.03 -10.03 -16.12
N LYS A 94 6.55 -10.48 -17.27
CA LYS A 94 7.26 -9.61 -18.20
C LYS A 94 6.25 -8.68 -18.87
N VAL A 95 6.41 -7.38 -18.70
CA VAL A 95 5.68 -6.39 -19.48
C VAL A 95 6.19 -6.50 -20.92
N GLN A 96 5.42 -7.12 -21.81
CA GLN A 96 5.68 -7.02 -23.24
C GLN A 96 5.52 -5.55 -23.63
N ARG A 97 6.64 -4.85 -23.80
CA ARG A 97 6.65 -3.60 -24.56
C ARG A 97 6.47 -4.03 -26.01
N GLU A 98 5.29 -3.79 -26.58
CA GLU A 98 5.19 -3.66 -28.03
C GLU A 98 6.17 -2.56 -28.42
N GLU A 99 7.25 -2.94 -29.08
CA GLU A 99 8.13 -2.01 -29.79
C GLU A 99 7.26 -1.35 -30.86
N ARG A 100 6.87 -0.09 -30.62
CA ARG A 100 6.30 0.82 -31.61
C ARG A 100 7.23 1.99 -31.78
#